data_AF-D0LSV9-F1
#
_entry.id   AF-D0LSV9-F1
#
_cell.length_a   1.000
_cell.length_b   1.000
_cell.length_c   1.000
_cell.angle_alpha   90.00
_cell.angle_beta   90.00
_cell.angle_gamma   90.00
#
_symmetry.space_group_name_H-M   'P 1'
#
loop_
_entity.id
_entity.type
_entity.pdbx_description
1 polymer ?
#
loop_
_entity_poly.entity_id
_entity_poly.type
_entity_poly.pdbx_seq_one_letter_code
_entity_poly.pdbx_strand_id
1 'polypeptide(L)'
;MPRPEARVRQTLSRALAWLALLLTLCAGALTARAQDANAPEQRFERAAQAMAAGAHGDAAEQLVQLAEDHPEHALAAEALFSAARLSEENLADPGRALALYRALVERYPDSRTALAATRRADALAAQIGPGGDGGDALARFTEILNDYDAADEAPSLAAAEELLAAHADWVGSPRVLLWLAEVHRRAGRHRDASARYLEVAERWPEGEHALRAWRGAGDMAVRLGEFRRAQELYRHMQPQGPAEQRSLDEALRSLDIERLRTRLFALCCAALAAVFLGLLASLLHAAGGLRPGLRALRTPPTEALFMIPIAALLTAASFTGHASIGPAVALLCGVGAALSWLSGAGLDAARRRALPNRARPLVHAAAAVIAVLALSYIALHRGHLVDMILETVRFGPEV
;
A
#
# COMPACT_ATOMS: atom_id res chain seq x y z
N MET A 1 55.28 -83.48 36.78
CA MET A 1 55.69 -82.06 36.75
C MET A 1 55.40 -81.49 35.36
N PRO A 2 54.43 -80.59 35.19
CA PRO A 2 54.17 -79.98 33.88
C PRO A 2 55.28 -78.97 33.52
N ARG A 3 55.70 -78.97 32.25
CA ARG A 3 56.79 -78.15 31.71
C ARG A 3 56.53 -76.65 31.92
N PRO A 4 57.54 -75.84 32.27
CA PRO A 4 57.40 -74.41 32.60
C PRO A 4 56.79 -73.55 31.47
N GLU A 5 56.86 -74.01 30.21
CA GLU A 5 56.30 -73.29 29.05
C GLU A 5 54.76 -73.22 29.03
N ALA A 6 54.07 -74.18 29.65
CA ALA A 6 52.60 -74.21 29.65
C ALA A 6 51.98 -73.14 30.57
N ARG A 7 52.65 -72.80 31.68
CA ARG A 7 52.17 -71.76 32.61
C ARG A 7 52.36 -70.36 32.03
N VAL A 8 53.42 -70.12 31.27
CA VAL A 8 53.71 -68.82 30.64
C VAL A 8 52.70 -68.50 29.53
N ARG A 9 52.31 -69.49 28.72
CA ARG A 9 51.25 -69.29 27.72
C ARG A 9 49.89 -69.01 28.34
N GLN A 10 49.59 -69.61 29.49
CA GLN A 10 48.31 -69.43 30.18
C GLN A 10 48.22 -68.09 30.92
N THR A 11 49.33 -67.55 31.42
CA THR A 11 49.37 -66.19 31.99
C THR A 11 49.33 -65.13 30.89
N LEU A 12 50.02 -65.34 29.77
CA LEU A 12 49.97 -64.44 28.61
C LEU A 12 48.58 -64.40 27.97
N SER A 13 47.89 -65.54 27.82
CA SER A 13 46.53 -65.55 27.25
C SER A 13 45.51 -64.86 28.16
N ARG A 14 45.66 -65.00 29.48
CA ARG A 14 44.83 -64.26 30.45
C ARG A 14 45.14 -62.77 30.44
N ALA A 15 46.40 -62.38 30.38
CA ALA A 15 46.79 -60.97 30.29
C ALA A 15 46.28 -60.30 28.99
N LEU A 16 46.37 -61.01 27.86
CA LEU A 16 45.82 -60.55 26.58
C LEU A 16 44.29 -60.45 26.59
N ALA A 17 43.60 -61.40 27.24
CA ALA A 17 42.14 -61.33 27.41
C ALA A 17 41.72 -60.14 28.29
N TRP A 18 42.44 -59.86 29.38
CA TRP A 18 42.19 -58.68 30.21
C TRP A 18 42.51 -57.36 29.49
N LEU A 19 43.58 -57.32 28.68
CA LEU A 19 43.92 -56.15 27.86
C LEU A 19 42.85 -55.89 26.79
N ALA A 20 42.36 -56.93 26.13
CA ALA A 20 41.28 -56.82 25.15
C ALA A 20 39.97 -56.34 25.81
N LEU A 21 39.64 -56.82 27.00
CA LEU A 21 38.47 -56.37 27.77
C LEU A 21 38.60 -54.91 28.23
N LEU A 22 39.80 -54.49 28.65
CA LEU A 22 40.09 -53.09 28.98
C LEU A 22 40.00 -52.17 27.77
N LEU A 23 40.49 -52.61 26.61
CA LEU A 23 40.40 -51.84 25.37
C LEU A 23 38.96 -51.70 24.87
N THR A 24 38.11 -52.73 25.01
CA THR A 24 36.68 -52.63 24.65
C THR A 24 35.89 -51.77 25.65
N LEU A 25 36.20 -51.84 26.95
CA LEU A 25 35.61 -50.95 27.96
C LEU A 25 36.04 -49.49 27.76
N CYS A 26 37.31 -49.24 27.47
CA CYS A 26 37.81 -47.89 27.15
C CYS A 26 37.23 -47.36 25.84
N ALA A 27 37.11 -48.20 24.81
CA ALA A 27 36.46 -47.83 23.54
C ALA A 27 34.98 -47.50 23.76
N GLY A 28 34.26 -48.30 24.55
CA GLY A 28 32.86 -48.06 24.91
C GLY A 28 32.65 -46.78 25.72
N ALA A 29 33.54 -46.48 26.67
CA ALA A 29 33.53 -45.24 27.43
C ALA A 29 33.87 -44.01 26.57
N LEU A 30 34.79 -44.16 25.60
CA LEU A 30 35.13 -43.11 24.65
C LEU A 30 33.97 -42.84 23.67
N THR A 31 33.26 -43.86 23.20
CA THR A 31 32.09 -43.68 22.33
C THR A 31 30.89 -43.10 23.07
N ALA A 32 30.64 -43.53 24.31
CA ALA A 32 29.58 -42.97 25.14
C ALA A 32 29.85 -41.49 25.44
N ARG A 33 31.09 -41.14 25.80
CA ARG A 33 31.50 -39.76 26.05
C ARG A 33 31.50 -38.88 24.79
N ALA A 34 31.80 -39.46 23.62
CA ALA A 34 31.70 -38.75 22.34
C ALA A 34 30.24 -38.57 21.87
N GLN A 35 29.35 -39.52 22.17
CA GLN A 35 27.91 -39.39 21.90
C GLN A 35 27.27 -38.32 22.79
N ASP A 36 27.64 -38.28 24.07
CA ASP A 36 27.17 -37.26 25.02
C ASP A 36 27.69 -35.86 24.64
N ALA A 37 28.95 -35.78 24.17
CA ALA A 37 29.56 -34.53 23.74
C ALA A 37 28.94 -33.93 22.46
N ASN A 38 28.37 -34.76 21.56
CA ASN A 38 27.75 -34.32 20.31
C ASN A 38 26.21 -34.20 20.42
N ALA A 39 25.63 -34.42 21.60
CA ALA A 39 24.19 -34.38 21.80
C ALA A 39 23.57 -33.00 21.49
N PRO A 40 24.19 -31.85 21.86
CA PRO A 40 23.68 -30.52 21.51
C PRO A 40 23.70 -30.26 19.99
N GLU A 41 24.79 -30.57 19.30
CA GLU A 41 24.93 -30.41 17.84
C GLU A 41 23.89 -31.23 17.09
N GLN A 42 23.73 -32.50 17.46
CA GLN A 42 22.72 -33.37 16.85
C GLN A 42 21.30 -32.84 17.06
N ARG A 43 21.00 -32.29 18.25
CA ARG A 43 19.69 -31.71 18.52
C ARG A 43 19.47 -30.42 17.71
N PHE A 44 20.50 -29.58 17.57
CA PHE A 44 20.44 -28.40 16.72
C PHE A 44 20.22 -28.76 15.25
N GLU A 45 20.90 -29.79 14.74
CA GLU A 45 20.71 -30.31 13.38
C GLU A 45 19.30 -30.88 13.17
N ARG A 46 18.75 -31.61 14.16
CA ARG A 46 17.36 -32.09 14.09
C ARG A 46 16.36 -30.95 14.08
N ALA A 47 16.57 -29.91 14.88
CA ALA A 47 15.75 -28.71 14.81
C ALA A 47 15.84 -28.06 13.43
N ALA A 48 17.02 -27.98 12.82
CA ALA A 48 17.19 -27.49 11.45
C ALA A 48 16.45 -28.32 10.39
N GLN A 49 16.46 -29.65 10.53
CA GLN A 49 15.67 -30.54 9.67
C GLN A 49 14.17 -30.34 9.88
N ALA A 50 13.72 -30.18 11.12
CA ALA A 50 12.32 -29.89 11.44
C ALA A 50 11.87 -28.54 10.86
N MET A 51 12.72 -27.51 10.92
CA MET A 51 12.47 -26.22 10.26
C MET A 51 12.32 -26.38 8.74
N ALA A 52 13.21 -27.14 8.10
CA ALA A 52 13.14 -27.40 6.67
C ALA A 52 11.89 -28.20 6.26
N ALA A 53 11.36 -29.02 7.18
CA ALA A 53 10.11 -29.76 7.01
C ALA A 53 8.85 -28.94 7.33
N GLY A 54 8.98 -27.69 7.76
CA GLY A 54 7.85 -26.83 8.17
C GLY A 54 7.30 -27.11 9.57
N ALA A 55 7.93 -28.02 10.32
CA ALA A 55 7.56 -28.35 11.71
C ALA A 55 8.16 -27.32 12.69
N HIS A 56 7.75 -26.06 12.55
CA HIS A 56 8.33 -24.93 13.27
C HIS A 56 8.11 -25.01 14.79
N GLY A 57 6.98 -25.56 15.24
CA GLY A 57 6.70 -25.76 16.68
C GLY A 57 7.68 -26.74 17.31
N ASP A 58 7.80 -27.93 16.74
CA ASP A 58 8.73 -28.96 17.21
C ASP A 58 10.19 -28.48 17.16
N ALA A 59 10.55 -27.74 16.11
CA ALA A 59 11.88 -27.15 16.00
C ALA A 59 12.16 -26.14 17.12
N ALA A 60 11.21 -25.25 17.41
CA ALA A 60 11.35 -24.26 18.48
C ALA A 60 11.50 -24.95 19.85
N GLU A 61 10.69 -25.98 20.15
CA GLU A 61 10.81 -26.75 21.39
C GLU A 61 12.17 -27.44 21.54
N GLN A 62 12.66 -28.09 20.48
CA GLN A 62 13.97 -28.73 20.51
C GLN A 62 15.12 -27.74 20.77
N LEU A 63 15.01 -26.53 20.22
CA LEU A 63 16.01 -25.48 20.43
C LEU A 63 15.96 -24.91 21.85
N VAL A 64 14.76 -24.73 22.42
CA VAL A 64 14.60 -24.33 23.83
C VAL A 64 15.19 -25.40 24.75
N GLN A 65 14.82 -26.67 24.56
CA GLN A 65 15.34 -27.78 25.35
C GLN A 65 16.86 -27.93 25.23
N LEU A 66 17.45 -27.67 24.06
CA LEU A 66 18.91 -27.65 23.90
C LEU A 66 19.55 -26.65 24.86
N ALA A 67 19.02 -25.42 24.91
CA ALA A 67 19.55 -24.39 25.79
C ALA A 67 19.27 -24.65 27.27
N GLU A 68 18.20 -25.37 27.61
CA GLU A 68 17.89 -25.78 28.98
C GLU A 68 18.79 -26.94 29.47
N ASP A 69 18.93 -27.99 28.66
CA ASP A 69 19.72 -29.18 29.01
C ASP A 69 21.23 -28.89 28.98
N HIS A 70 21.68 -28.00 28.10
CA HIS A 70 23.09 -27.69 27.89
C HIS A 70 23.38 -26.19 27.97
N PRO A 71 23.18 -25.56 29.15
CA PRO A 71 23.22 -24.11 29.28
C PRO A 71 24.60 -23.50 29.03
N GLU A 72 25.70 -24.21 29.26
CA GLU A 72 27.07 -23.72 29.03
C GLU A 72 27.57 -23.96 27.59
N HIS A 73 26.77 -24.64 26.76
CA HIS A 73 27.18 -25.01 25.43
C HIS A 73 27.24 -23.80 24.48
N ALA A 74 28.20 -23.79 23.55
CA ALA A 74 28.39 -22.70 22.59
C ALA A 74 27.14 -22.43 21.71
N LEU A 75 26.30 -23.45 21.51
CA LEU A 75 25.06 -23.35 20.74
C LEU A 75 23.84 -22.88 21.56
N ALA A 76 23.90 -22.82 22.90
CA ALA A 76 22.72 -22.53 23.72
C ALA A 76 22.11 -21.16 23.42
N ALA A 77 22.96 -20.13 23.29
CA ALA A 77 22.52 -18.78 22.92
C ALA A 77 21.94 -18.71 21.49
N GLU A 78 22.57 -19.41 20.53
CA GLU A 78 22.08 -19.48 19.14
C GLU A 78 20.75 -20.23 19.05
N ALA A 79 20.58 -21.27 19.86
CA ALA A 79 19.37 -22.07 19.93
C ALA A 79 18.19 -21.24 20.48
N LEU A 80 18.38 -20.52 21.59
CA LEU A 80 17.35 -19.60 22.09
C LEU A 80 17.01 -18.50 21.08
N PHE A 81 18.01 -17.95 20.39
CA PHE A 81 17.79 -16.92 19.37
C PHE A 81 16.93 -17.46 18.22
N SER A 82 17.27 -18.66 17.75
CA SER A 82 16.55 -19.34 16.67
C SER A 82 15.13 -19.72 17.09
N ALA A 83 14.93 -20.21 18.32
CA ALA A 83 13.61 -20.51 18.86
C ALA A 83 12.73 -19.26 18.99
N ALA A 84 13.29 -18.14 19.44
CA ALA A 84 12.59 -16.87 19.53
C ALA A 84 12.15 -16.38 18.15
N ARG A 85 13.03 -16.46 17.14
CA ARG A 85 12.71 -16.09 15.75
C ARG A 85 11.61 -16.97 15.16
N LEU A 86 11.67 -18.29 15.37
CA LEU A 86 10.62 -19.20 14.93
C LEU A 86 9.27 -18.87 15.58
N SER A 87 9.29 -18.56 16.88
CA SER A 87 8.08 -18.18 17.61
C SER A 87 7.45 -16.91 17.04
N GLU A 88 8.28 -15.92 16.69
CA GLU A 88 7.83 -14.67 16.12
C GLU A 88 7.36 -14.79 14.66
N GLU A 89 8.19 -15.37 13.79
CA GLU A 89 8.00 -15.32 12.33
C GLU A 89 7.05 -16.42 11.84
N ASN A 90 7.13 -17.62 12.44
CA ASN A 90 6.45 -18.81 11.92
C ASN A 90 5.26 -19.25 12.78
N LEU A 91 5.32 -19.05 14.10
CA LEU A 91 4.25 -19.45 15.02
C LEU A 91 3.29 -18.30 15.36
N ALA A 92 3.59 -17.08 14.89
CA ALA A 92 2.82 -15.87 15.21
C ALA A 92 2.60 -15.66 16.72
N ASP A 93 3.58 -16.07 17.55
CA ASP A 93 3.54 -15.95 19.01
C ASP A 93 4.61 -14.93 19.49
N PRO A 94 4.32 -13.63 19.38
CA PRO A 94 5.23 -12.57 19.79
C PRO A 94 5.47 -12.55 21.31
N GLY A 95 4.52 -13.04 22.11
CA GLY A 95 4.64 -13.13 23.56
C GLY A 95 5.73 -14.12 23.97
N ARG A 96 5.66 -15.33 23.41
CA ARG A 96 6.70 -16.36 23.57
C ARG A 96 8.04 -15.91 23.00
N ALA A 97 8.05 -15.30 21.82
CA ALA A 97 9.28 -14.77 21.23
C ALA A 97 9.96 -13.74 22.14
N LEU A 98 9.20 -12.79 22.70
CA LEU A 98 9.73 -11.81 23.64
C LEU A 98 10.32 -12.46 24.89
N ALA A 99 9.64 -13.47 25.46
CA ALA A 99 10.14 -14.21 26.60
C ALA A 99 11.48 -14.91 26.29
N LEU A 100 11.58 -15.55 25.13
CA LEU A 100 12.80 -16.25 24.70
C LEU A 100 13.97 -15.28 24.43
N TYR A 101 13.72 -14.13 23.81
CA TYR A 101 14.76 -13.11 23.63
C TYR A 101 15.24 -12.54 24.97
N ARG A 102 14.34 -12.28 25.92
CA ARG A 102 14.71 -11.82 27.26
C ARG A 102 15.55 -12.87 27.99
N ALA A 103 15.13 -14.14 27.95
CA ALA A 103 15.88 -15.24 28.55
C ALA A 103 17.29 -15.36 27.94
N LEU A 104 17.44 -15.16 26.63
CA LEU A 104 18.74 -15.14 25.98
C LEU A 104 19.62 -14.01 26.52
N VAL A 105 19.10 -12.78 26.57
CA VAL A 105 19.87 -11.61 27.03
C VAL A 105 20.27 -11.74 28.50
N GLU A 106 19.40 -12.30 29.33
CA GLU A 106 19.66 -12.52 30.76
C GLU A 106 20.71 -13.61 31.00
N ARG A 107 20.60 -14.74 30.29
CA ARG A 107 21.48 -15.90 30.50
C ARG A 107 22.79 -15.82 29.73
N TYR A 108 22.81 -15.10 28.61
CA TYR A 108 23.93 -15.04 27.66
C TYR A 108 24.26 -13.60 27.22
N PRO A 109 24.50 -12.66 28.15
CA PRO A 109 24.68 -11.23 27.84
C PRO A 109 25.88 -10.95 26.91
N ASP A 110 26.93 -11.78 26.99
CA ASP A 110 28.16 -11.63 26.19
C ASP A 110 28.12 -12.43 24.86
N SER A 111 27.01 -13.08 24.54
CA SER A 111 26.89 -13.85 23.30
C SER A 111 26.80 -12.94 22.07
N ARG A 112 27.22 -13.47 20.91
CA ARG A 112 27.14 -12.73 19.63
C ARG A 112 25.71 -12.33 19.26
N THR A 113 24.72 -13.12 19.69
CA THR A 113 23.30 -12.89 19.41
C THR A 113 22.62 -11.98 20.44
N ALA A 114 23.26 -11.70 21.59
CA ALA A 114 22.67 -10.89 22.66
C ALA A 114 22.21 -9.51 22.17
N LEU A 115 23.06 -8.78 21.43
CA LEU A 115 22.71 -7.46 20.93
C LEU A 115 21.50 -7.49 19.97
N ALA A 116 21.43 -8.51 19.11
CA ALA A 116 20.30 -8.68 18.20
C ALA A 116 19.02 -9.05 18.96
N ALA A 117 19.14 -9.93 19.96
CA ALA A 117 18.05 -10.32 20.84
C ALA A 117 17.51 -9.13 21.65
N THR A 118 18.38 -8.29 22.22
CA THR A 118 17.98 -7.05 22.92
C THR A 118 17.15 -6.16 22.01
N ARG A 119 17.66 -5.85 20.81
CA ARG A 119 16.95 -4.99 19.86
C ARG A 119 15.59 -5.56 19.48
N ARG A 120 15.49 -6.88 19.32
CA ARG A 120 14.22 -7.53 18.96
C ARG A 120 13.25 -7.57 20.14
N ALA A 121 13.74 -7.89 21.33
CA ALA A 121 12.95 -7.83 22.57
C ALA A 121 12.40 -6.42 22.81
N ASP A 122 13.21 -5.38 22.64
CA ASP A 122 12.75 -3.99 22.81
C ASP A 122 11.66 -3.63 21.78
N ALA A 123 11.85 -4.02 20.52
CA ALA A 123 10.87 -3.77 19.46
C ALA A 123 9.55 -4.52 19.67
N LEU A 124 9.60 -5.77 20.17
CA LEU A 124 8.41 -6.55 20.51
C LEU A 124 7.73 -6.00 21.76
N ALA A 125 8.49 -5.66 22.80
CA ALA A 125 7.97 -5.07 24.02
C ALA A 125 7.26 -3.73 23.75
N ALA A 126 7.77 -2.91 22.83
CA ALA A 126 7.11 -1.67 22.41
C ALA A 126 5.75 -1.91 21.73
N GLN A 127 5.59 -3.03 21.02
CA GLN A 127 4.33 -3.40 20.35
C GLN A 127 3.35 -4.13 21.27
N ILE A 128 3.85 -4.89 22.23
CA ILE A 128 3.05 -5.61 23.23
C ILE A 128 2.58 -4.63 24.32
N GLY A 129 3.42 -3.68 24.70
CA GLY A 129 3.13 -2.70 25.76
C GLY A 129 3.53 -3.18 27.17
N PRO A 130 3.45 -2.27 28.16
CA PRO A 130 4.04 -2.46 29.49
C PRO A 130 3.37 -3.53 30.38
N GLY A 131 2.28 -4.16 29.96
CA GLY A 131 1.59 -5.21 30.72
C GLY A 131 1.83 -6.64 30.23
N GLY A 132 2.44 -6.85 29.06
CA GLY A 132 2.52 -8.17 28.44
C GLY A 132 1.20 -8.65 27.79
N ASP A 133 0.07 -8.15 28.25
CA ASP A 133 -1.29 -8.49 27.78
C ASP A 133 -1.55 -8.18 26.29
N GLY A 134 -0.73 -7.32 25.67
CA GLY A 134 -0.83 -7.04 24.23
C GLY A 134 -0.20 -8.11 23.33
N GLY A 135 0.36 -9.19 23.90
CA GLY A 135 0.90 -10.32 23.14
C GLY A 135 -0.16 -10.98 22.27
N ASP A 136 -1.29 -11.35 22.88
CA ASP A 136 -2.42 -11.98 22.20
C ASP A 136 -3.04 -11.04 21.15
N ALA A 137 -3.15 -9.75 21.48
CA ALA A 137 -3.65 -8.74 20.54
C ALA A 137 -2.73 -8.59 19.33
N LEU A 138 -1.40 -8.62 19.53
CA LEU A 138 -0.41 -8.56 18.46
C LEU A 138 -0.42 -9.82 17.60
N ALA A 139 -0.52 -11.00 18.22
CA ALA A 139 -0.67 -12.28 17.52
C ALA A 139 -1.90 -12.26 16.64
N ARG A 140 -3.05 -11.91 17.22
CA ARG A 140 -4.33 -11.84 16.51
C ARG A 140 -4.32 -10.83 15.37
N PHE A 141 -3.71 -9.67 15.56
CA PHE A 141 -3.55 -8.70 14.46
C PHE A 141 -2.67 -9.24 13.34
N THR A 142 -1.62 -9.99 13.66
CA THR A 142 -0.71 -10.60 12.68
C THR A 142 -1.45 -11.65 11.84
N GLU A 143 -2.28 -12.48 12.46
CA GLU A 143 -3.17 -13.41 11.76
C GLU A 143 -4.10 -12.68 10.78
N ILE A 144 -4.76 -11.61 11.25
CA ILE A 144 -5.66 -10.79 10.41
C ILE A 144 -4.94 -10.27 9.16
N LEU A 145 -3.68 -9.84 9.30
CA LEU A 145 -2.87 -9.34 8.19
C LEU A 145 -2.44 -10.45 7.22
N ASN A 146 -2.11 -11.63 7.74
CA ASN A 146 -1.70 -12.78 6.93
C ASN A 146 -2.87 -13.37 6.13
N ASP A 147 -4.07 -13.39 6.72
CA ASP A 147 -5.29 -13.93 6.11
C ASP A 147 -6.06 -12.87 5.29
N TYR A 148 -5.55 -11.64 5.17
CA TYR A 148 -6.23 -10.58 4.46
C TYR A 148 -6.31 -10.86 2.96
N ASP A 149 -7.54 -11.03 2.46
CA ASP A 149 -7.85 -11.06 1.04
C ASP A 149 -8.49 -9.73 0.60
N ALA A 150 -7.88 -9.08 -0.39
CA ALA A 150 -8.43 -7.85 -0.95
C ALA A 150 -9.72 -8.07 -1.77
N ALA A 151 -9.97 -9.30 -2.24
CA ALA A 151 -11.20 -9.65 -2.94
C ALA A 151 -12.39 -9.87 -1.98
N ASP A 152 -12.13 -10.32 -0.75
CA ASP A 152 -13.12 -10.51 0.32
C ASP A 152 -12.64 -9.89 1.64
N GLU A 153 -12.81 -8.58 1.76
CA GLU A 153 -12.30 -7.79 2.89
C GLU A 153 -13.08 -8.06 4.20
N ALA A 154 -14.32 -8.53 4.10
CA ALA A 154 -15.30 -8.45 5.19
C ALA A 154 -14.90 -9.26 6.44
N PRO A 155 -14.36 -10.49 6.33
CA PRO A 155 -13.92 -11.25 7.50
C PRO A 155 -12.79 -10.56 8.27
N SER A 156 -11.78 -10.05 7.57
CA SER A 156 -10.63 -9.38 8.19
C SER A 156 -11.04 -8.05 8.84
N LEU A 157 -11.95 -7.29 8.21
CA LEU A 157 -12.52 -6.08 8.82
C LEU A 157 -13.25 -6.41 10.11
N ALA A 158 -14.13 -7.42 10.11
CA ALA A 158 -14.87 -7.82 11.31
C ALA A 158 -13.94 -8.29 12.44
N ALA A 159 -12.92 -9.09 12.12
CA ALA A 159 -11.93 -9.54 13.09
C ALA A 159 -11.10 -8.39 13.68
N ALA A 160 -10.78 -7.36 12.88
CA ALA A 160 -10.07 -6.18 13.36
C ALA A 160 -10.94 -5.30 14.28
N GLU A 161 -12.24 -5.15 14.00
CA GLU A 161 -13.18 -4.48 14.91
C GLU A 161 -13.35 -5.25 16.22
N GLU A 162 -13.46 -6.58 16.17
CA GLU A 162 -13.53 -7.43 17.35
C GLU A 162 -12.27 -7.30 18.21
N LEU A 163 -11.10 -7.31 17.58
CA LEU A 163 -9.82 -7.09 18.26
C LEU A 163 -9.79 -5.73 18.98
N LEU A 164 -10.23 -4.66 18.32
CA LEU A 164 -10.29 -3.32 18.92
C LEU A 164 -11.30 -3.22 20.06
N ALA A 165 -12.41 -3.97 19.98
CA ALA A 165 -13.40 -4.02 21.05
C ALA A 165 -12.87 -4.76 22.29
N ALA A 166 -12.12 -5.85 22.09
CA ALA A 166 -11.53 -6.63 23.18
C ALA A 166 -10.29 -5.95 23.79
N HIS A 167 -9.51 -5.24 23.00
CA HIS A 167 -8.22 -4.65 23.40
C HIS A 167 -8.13 -3.15 23.13
N ALA A 168 -9.15 -2.38 23.52
CA ALA A 168 -9.25 -0.95 23.22
C ALA A 168 -8.04 -0.12 23.68
N ASP A 169 -7.42 -0.48 24.81
CA ASP A 169 -6.28 0.22 25.42
C ASP A 169 -4.90 -0.35 25.01
N TRP A 170 -4.86 -1.33 24.11
CA TRP A 170 -3.60 -1.87 23.60
C TRP A 170 -2.82 -0.81 22.84
N VAL A 171 -1.49 -0.75 23.07
CA VAL A 171 -0.58 0.21 22.42
C VAL A 171 -0.59 0.10 20.89
N GLY A 172 -0.96 -1.07 20.34
CA GLY A 172 -1.08 -1.30 18.90
C GLY A 172 -2.43 -0.91 18.29
N SER A 173 -3.43 -0.50 19.08
CA SER A 173 -4.75 -0.08 18.58
C SER A 173 -4.73 1.01 17.50
N PRO A 174 -3.88 2.06 17.59
CA PRO A 174 -3.75 3.05 16.51
C PRO A 174 -3.38 2.40 15.18
N ARG A 175 -2.52 1.37 15.20
CA ARG A 175 -2.04 0.68 13.99
C ARG A 175 -3.17 -0.12 13.33
N VAL A 176 -4.02 -0.78 14.11
CA VAL A 176 -5.19 -1.50 13.58
C VAL A 176 -6.18 -0.53 12.92
N LEU A 177 -6.49 0.58 13.58
CA LEU A 177 -7.38 1.60 13.02
C LEU A 177 -6.81 2.27 11.76
N LEU A 178 -5.51 2.55 11.73
CA LEU A 178 -4.84 3.05 10.53
C LEU A 178 -4.88 2.04 9.38
N TRP A 179 -4.78 0.74 9.68
CA TRP A 179 -4.95 -0.32 8.70
C TRP A 179 -6.39 -0.38 8.18
N LEU A 180 -7.40 -0.34 9.05
CA LEU A 180 -8.82 -0.25 8.66
C LEU A 180 -9.09 0.96 7.76
N ALA A 181 -8.55 2.12 8.12
CA ALA A 181 -8.67 3.34 7.32
C ALA A 181 -8.07 3.17 5.91
N GLU A 182 -6.91 2.50 5.83
CA GLU A 182 -6.22 2.21 4.58
C GLU A 182 -6.97 1.20 3.70
N VAL A 183 -7.57 0.17 4.29
CA VAL A 183 -8.43 -0.80 3.59
C VAL A 183 -9.65 -0.08 3.00
N HIS A 184 -10.37 0.70 3.80
CA HIS A 184 -11.48 1.53 3.32
C HIS A 184 -11.06 2.51 2.21
N ARG A 185 -9.88 3.12 2.35
CA ARG A 185 -9.35 4.03 1.34
C ARG A 185 -9.14 3.33 0.01
N ARG A 186 -8.53 2.14 0.00
CA ARG A 186 -8.28 1.34 -1.21
C ARG A 186 -9.57 0.92 -1.89
N ALA A 187 -10.58 0.59 -1.10
CA ALA A 187 -11.91 0.25 -1.60
C ALA A 187 -12.75 1.46 -2.06
N GLY A 188 -12.20 2.68 -2.05
CA GLY A 188 -12.91 3.90 -2.43
C GLY A 188 -13.94 4.39 -1.42
N ARG A 189 -14.03 3.75 -0.25
CA ARG A 189 -14.92 4.14 0.87
C ARG A 189 -14.31 5.30 1.65
N HIS A 190 -14.15 6.45 0.98
CA HIS A 190 -13.41 7.60 1.51
C HIS A 190 -13.99 8.18 2.80
N ARG A 191 -15.32 8.11 2.99
CA ARG A 191 -15.97 8.56 4.23
C ARG A 191 -15.62 7.66 5.41
N ASP A 192 -15.71 6.35 5.23
CA ASP A 192 -15.38 5.37 6.26
C ASP A 192 -13.88 5.43 6.61
N ALA A 193 -13.03 5.55 5.58
CA ALA A 193 -11.60 5.79 5.76
C ALA A 193 -11.32 7.06 6.58
N SER A 194 -11.98 8.16 6.23
CA SER A 194 -11.84 9.43 6.96
C SER A 194 -12.27 9.29 8.43
N ALA A 195 -13.36 8.58 8.70
CA ALA A 195 -13.83 8.34 10.06
C ALA A 195 -12.80 7.57 10.90
N ARG A 196 -12.21 6.50 10.35
CA ARG A 196 -11.17 5.71 11.03
C ARG A 196 -9.88 6.50 11.25
N TYR A 197 -9.47 7.33 10.30
CA TYR A 197 -8.35 8.25 10.52
C TYR A 197 -8.64 9.24 11.65
N LEU A 198 -9.82 9.88 11.65
CA LEU A 198 -10.18 10.83 12.71
C LEU A 198 -10.23 10.18 14.09
N GLU A 199 -10.73 8.95 14.18
CA GLU A 199 -10.74 8.19 15.43
C GLU A 199 -9.33 8.03 16.01
N VAL A 200 -8.33 7.73 15.16
CA VAL A 200 -6.92 7.66 15.60
C VAL A 200 -6.43 9.02 16.09
N ALA A 201 -6.70 10.06 15.31
CA ALA A 201 -6.22 11.40 15.59
C ALA A 201 -6.83 12.01 16.87
N GLU A 202 -8.07 11.63 17.21
CA GLU A 202 -8.77 12.07 18.40
C GLU A 202 -8.37 11.28 19.65
N ARG A 203 -8.22 9.95 19.53
CA ARG A 203 -7.86 9.08 20.67
C ARG A 203 -6.36 9.11 21.00
N TRP A 204 -5.51 9.30 19.99
CA TRP A 204 -4.06 9.41 20.15
C TRP A 204 -3.59 10.70 19.46
N PRO A 205 -3.73 11.86 20.12
CA PRO A 205 -3.48 13.17 19.50
C PRO A 205 -1.98 13.49 19.32
N GLU A 206 -1.10 12.69 19.90
CA GLU A 206 0.35 12.89 19.88
C GLU A 206 1.08 11.76 19.14
N GLY A 207 2.25 12.09 18.57
CA GLY A 207 3.13 11.15 17.90
C GLY A 207 2.81 10.91 16.42
N GLU A 208 3.56 9.98 15.83
CA GLU A 208 3.53 9.70 14.38
C GLU A 208 2.14 9.23 13.90
N HIS A 209 1.42 8.46 14.73
CA HIS A 209 0.08 7.97 14.39
C HIS A 209 -0.91 9.11 14.20
N ALA A 210 -0.89 10.12 15.08
CA ALA A 210 -1.74 11.30 14.98
C ALA A 210 -1.48 12.08 13.69
N LEU A 211 -0.19 12.30 13.39
CA LEU A 211 0.22 13.02 12.18
C LEU A 211 -0.24 12.29 10.91
N ARG A 212 0.00 10.97 10.85
CA ARG A 212 -0.44 10.13 9.73
C ARG A 212 -1.95 10.10 9.59
N ALA A 213 -2.67 10.07 10.71
CA ALA A 213 -4.12 10.07 10.77
C ALA A 213 -4.72 11.39 10.28
N TRP A 214 -4.27 12.55 10.80
CA TRP A 214 -4.72 13.86 10.31
C TRP A 214 -4.46 14.05 8.82
N ARG A 215 -3.27 13.65 8.35
CA ARG A 215 -2.94 13.67 6.93
C ARG A 215 -3.89 12.79 6.12
N GLY A 216 -4.09 11.53 6.54
CA GLY A 216 -4.99 10.59 5.87
C GLY A 216 -6.43 11.11 5.80
N ALA A 217 -6.96 11.69 6.89
CA ALA A 217 -8.28 12.31 6.91
C ALA A 217 -8.36 13.51 5.96
N GLY A 218 -7.34 14.37 5.95
CA GLY A 218 -7.24 15.49 5.01
C GLY A 218 -7.24 15.04 3.55
N ASP A 219 -6.45 14.01 3.22
CA ASP A 219 -6.38 13.44 1.88
C ASP A 219 -7.75 12.86 1.46
N MET A 220 -8.49 12.24 2.37
CA MET A 220 -9.85 11.76 2.08
C MET A 220 -10.82 12.91 1.84
N ALA A 221 -10.73 13.99 2.61
CA ALA A 221 -11.52 15.19 2.37
C ALA A 221 -11.21 15.83 1.01
N VAL A 222 -9.96 15.81 0.54
CA VAL A 222 -9.60 16.23 -0.83
C VAL A 222 -10.31 15.36 -1.87
N ARG A 223 -10.26 14.04 -1.73
CA ARG A 223 -10.92 13.10 -2.66
C ARG A 223 -12.44 13.26 -2.70
N LEU A 224 -13.05 13.68 -1.59
CA LEU A 224 -14.47 13.99 -1.50
C LEU A 224 -14.83 15.40 -2.04
N GLY A 225 -13.84 16.21 -2.44
CA GLY A 225 -14.03 17.61 -2.87
C GLY A 225 -14.29 18.58 -1.72
N GLU A 226 -14.11 18.14 -0.47
CA GLU A 226 -14.32 18.92 0.75
C GLU A 226 -13.08 19.79 1.09
N PHE A 227 -12.64 20.64 0.15
CA PHE A 227 -11.35 21.35 0.24
C PHE A 227 -11.19 22.27 1.47
N ARG A 228 -12.30 22.78 2.04
CA ARG A 228 -12.25 23.58 3.28
C ARG A 228 -11.93 22.69 4.47
N ARG A 229 -12.63 21.56 4.57
CA ARG A 229 -12.42 20.56 5.61
C ARG A 229 -11.01 19.97 5.52
N ALA A 230 -10.53 19.65 4.32
CA ALA A 230 -9.16 19.19 4.12
C ALA A 230 -8.13 20.19 4.68
N GLN A 231 -8.32 21.49 4.41
CA GLN A 231 -7.45 22.54 4.94
C GLN A 231 -7.48 22.63 6.47
N GLU A 232 -8.67 22.49 7.06
CA GLU A 232 -8.84 22.46 8.51
C GLU A 232 -8.10 21.26 9.10
N LEU A 233 -8.27 20.06 8.53
CA LEU A 233 -7.63 18.83 8.98
C LEU A 233 -6.10 18.90 8.90
N TYR A 234 -5.54 19.40 7.79
CA TYR A 234 -4.09 19.58 7.69
C TYR A 234 -3.55 20.58 8.72
N ARG A 235 -4.32 21.61 9.09
CA ARG A 235 -3.91 22.57 10.13
C ARG A 235 -3.95 21.99 11.54
N HIS A 236 -4.65 20.89 11.77
CA HIS A 236 -4.61 20.17 13.05
C HIS A 236 -3.36 19.30 13.19
N MET A 237 -2.61 19.07 12.10
CA MET A 237 -1.31 18.42 12.17
C MET A 237 -0.36 19.27 13.05
N GLN A 238 0.20 18.65 14.08
CA GLN A 238 1.21 19.27 14.94
C GLN A 238 2.59 18.67 14.62
N PRO A 239 3.28 19.16 13.57
CA PRO A 239 4.58 18.62 13.20
C PRO A 239 5.62 18.92 14.29
N GLN A 240 6.35 17.89 14.72
CA GLN A 240 7.38 17.97 15.75
C GLN A 240 8.79 18.20 15.18
N GLY A 241 8.95 18.16 13.85
CA GLY A 241 10.25 18.36 13.22
C GLY A 241 10.21 18.81 11.76
N PRO A 242 11.39 19.14 11.18
CA PRO A 242 11.48 19.68 9.83
C PRO A 242 11.01 18.73 8.73
N ALA A 243 11.09 17.41 8.95
CA ALA A 243 10.56 16.42 8.00
C ALA A 243 9.02 16.45 7.94
N GLU A 244 8.38 16.51 9.12
CA GLU A 244 6.93 16.55 9.25
C GLU A 244 6.36 17.88 8.77
N GLN A 245 7.05 19.00 9.05
CA GLN A 245 6.69 20.31 8.52
C GLN A 245 6.70 20.31 6.98
N ARG A 246 7.74 19.75 6.35
CA ARG A 246 7.80 19.62 4.89
C ARG A 246 6.65 18.78 4.34
N SER A 247 6.26 17.71 5.05
CA SER A 247 5.11 16.89 4.67
C SER A 247 3.80 17.67 4.74
N LEU A 248 3.60 18.51 5.75
CA LEU A 248 2.43 19.39 5.86
C LEU A 248 2.41 20.44 4.75
N ASP A 249 3.53 21.10 4.50
CA ASP A 249 3.64 22.11 3.45
C ASP A 249 3.33 21.52 2.07
N GLU A 250 3.81 20.31 1.78
CA GLU A 250 3.50 19.60 0.53
C GLU A 250 2.00 19.25 0.42
N ALA A 251 1.37 18.80 1.52
CA ALA A 251 -0.06 18.52 1.54
C ALA A 251 -0.91 19.78 1.31
N LEU A 252 -0.51 20.92 1.87
CA LEU A 252 -1.19 22.19 1.64
C LEU A 252 -1.00 22.70 0.20
N ARG A 253 0.19 22.51 -0.39
CA ARG A 253 0.44 22.85 -1.80
C ARG A 253 -0.37 21.98 -2.74
N SER A 254 -0.43 20.66 -2.50
CA SER A 254 -1.22 19.75 -3.32
C SER A 254 -2.71 20.08 -3.25
N LEU A 255 -3.22 20.45 -2.07
CA LEU A 255 -4.58 20.95 -1.89
C LEU A 255 -4.87 22.18 -2.74
N ASP A 256 -3.97 23.17 -2.76
CA ASP A 256 -4.15 24.39 -3.54
C ASP A 256 -4.14 24.09 -5.06
N ILE A 257 -3.29 23.16 -5.50
CA ILE A 257 -3.25 22.69 -6.89
C ILE A 257 -4.58 22.01 -7.27
N GLU A 258 -5.09 21.10 -6.44
CA GLU A 258 -6.37 20.41 -6.70
C GLU A 258 -7.57 21.36 -6.68
N ARG A 259 -7.55 22.35 -5.80
CA ARG A 259 -8.56 23.41 -5.76
C ARG A 259 -8.52 24.26 -7.03
N LEU A 260 -7.33 24.61 -7.52
CA LEU A 260 -7.16 25.34 -8.77
C LEU A 260 -7.65 24.51 -9.97
N ARG A 261 -7.25 23.24 -10.06
CA ARG A 261 -7.69 22.30 -11.10
C ARG A 261 -9.22 22.20 -11.14
N THR A 262 -9.86 22.02 -9.99
CA THR A 262 -11.33 21.96 -9.89
C THR A 262 -12.00 23.26 -10.35
N ARG A 263 -11.46 24.42 -9.95
CA ARG A 263 -11.98 25.73 -10.38
C ARG A 263 -11.82 25.95 -11.88
N LEU A 264 -10.65 25.63 -12.44
CA LEU A 264 -10.39 25.74 -13.87
C LEU A 264 -11.31 24.81 -14.66
N PHE A 265 -11.52 23.59 -14.19
CA PHE A 265 -12.47 22.66 -14.81
C PHE A 265 -13.89 23.24 -14.83
N ALA A 266 -14.37 23.78 -13.71
CA ALA A 266 -15.68 24.41 -13.63
C ALA A 266 -15.78 25.64 -14.56
N LEU A 267 -14.74 26.48 -14.62
CA LEU A 267 -14.67 27.64 -15.52
C LEU A 267 -14.69 27.21 -17.00
N CYS A 268 -13.96 26.16 -17.38
CA CYS A 268 -13.97 25.62 -18.73
C CYS A 268 -15.36 25.06 -19.10
N CYS A 269 -16.01 24.33 -18.19
CA CYS A 269 -17.38 23.85 -18.39
C CYS A 269 -18.37 25.02 -18.56
N ALA A 270 -18.26 26.06 -17.73
CA ALA A 270 -19.09 27.26 -17.83
C ALA A 270 -18.85 28.02 -19.14
N ALA A 271 -17.60 28.18 -19.55
CA ALA A 271 -17.23 28.81 -20.82
C ALA A 271 -17.78 28.03 -22.02
N LEU A 272 -17.66 26.71 -22.02
CA LEU A 272 -18.20 25.85 -23.07
C LEU A 272 -19.73 25.94 -23.16
N ALA A 273 -20.41 25.92 -22.01
CA ALA A 273 -21.86 26.11 -21.94
C ALA A 273 -22.28 27.50 -22.46
N ALA A 274 -21.56 28.56 -22.08
CA ALA A 274 -21.81 29.93 -22.55
C ALA A 274 -21.61 30.06 -24.06
N VAL A 275 -20.56 29.43 -24.63
CA VAL A 275 -20.34 29.39 -26.08
C VAL A 275 -21.49 28.67 -26.78
N PHE A 276 -21.90 27.50 -26.28
CA PHE A 276 -22.99 26.74 -26.88
C PHE A 276 -24.30 27.54 -26.88
N LEU A 277 -24.66 28.14 -25.73
CA LEU A 277 -25.86 28.97 -25.60
C LEU A 277 -25.77 30.23 -26.47
N GLY A 278 -24.61 30.87 -26.57
CA GLY A 278 -24.39 32.04 -27.41
C GLY A 278 -24.54 31.73 -28.90
N LEU A 279 -23.97 30.62 -29.36
CA LEU A 279 -24.12 30.15 -30.75
C LEU A 279 -25.57 29.74 -31.05
N LEU A 280 -26.27 29.11 -30.10
CA LEU A 280 -27.68 28.77 -30.24
C LEU A 280 -28.55 30.04 -30.33
N ALA A 281 -28.36 30.99 -29.42
CA ALA A 281 -29.06 32.27 -29.45
C ALA A 281 -28.78 33.04 -30.75
N SER A 282 -27.53 33.05 -31.20
CA SER A 282 -27.12 33.59 -32.50
C SER A 282 -27.93 32.94 -33.63
N LEU A 283 -27.97 31.60 -33.71
CA LEU A 283 -28.76 30.87 -34.69
C LEU A 283 -30.25 31.24 -34.64
N LEU A 284 -30.86 31.20 -33.45
CA LEU A 284 -32.28 31.49 -33.27
C LEU A 284 -32.63 32.92 -33.70
N HIS A 285 -31.77 33.88 -33.38
CA HIS A 285 -31.92 35.28 -33.79
C HIS A 285 -31.80 35.42 -35.32
N ALA A 286 -30.80 34.78 -35.94
CA ALA A 286 -30.65 34.79 -37.40
C ALA A 286 -31.87 34.17 -38.09
N ALA A 287 -32.33 33.02 -37.62
CA ALA A 287 -33.45 32.29 -38.21
C ALA A 287 -34.82 32.94 -37.94
N GLY A 288 -34.92 33.87 -36.99
CA GLY A 288 -36.16 34.58 -36.67
C GLY A 288 -37.10 33.81 -35.75
N GLY A 289 -36.54 32.94 -34.90
CA GLY A 289 -37.28 32.21 -33.88
C GLY A 289 -36.87 30.74 -33.75
N LEU A 290 -37.51 30.06 -32.80
CA LEU A 290 -37.15 28.69 -32.42
C LEU A 290 -37.46 27.67 -33.51
N ARG A 291 -38.66 27.69 -34.10
CA ARG A 291 -39.05 26.75 -35.16
C ARG A 291 -38.19 26.88 -36.42
N PRO A 292 -37.95 28.08 -36.99
CA PRO A 292 -37.04 28.22 -38.12
C PRO A 292 -35.59 27.85 -37.77
N GLY A 293 -35.13 28.16 -36.56
CA GLY A 293 -33.78 27.79 -36.10
C GLY A 293 -33.57 26.29 -36.05
N LEU A 294 -34.52 25.54 -35.49
CA LEU A 294 -34.46 24.07 -35.49
C LEU A 294 -34.52 23.48 -36.91
N ARG A 295 -35.25 24.11 -37.83
CA ARG A 295 -35.24 23.69 -39.25
C ARG A 295 -33.90 23.94 -39.91
N ALA A 296 -33.24 25.05 -39.60
CA ALA A 296 -31.92 25.37 -40.13
C ALA A 296 -30.84 24.35 -39.69
N LEU A 297 -31.00 23.71 -38.53
CA LEU A 297 -30.12 22.63 -38.09
C LEU A 297 -30.24 21.35 -38.92
N ARG A 298 -31.30 21.16 -39.70
CA ARG A 298 -31.47 19.93 -40.51
C ARG A 298 -30.54 19.86 -41.72
N THR A 299 -30.17 21.01 -42.26
CA THR A 299 -29.25 21.08 -43.39
C THR A 299 -27.82 21.21 -42.85
N PRO A 300 -26.93 20.23 -43.08
CA PRO A 300 -25.55 20.33 -42.63
C PRO A 300 -24.87 21.53 -43.30
N PRO A 301 -24.24 22.44 -42.54
CA PRO A 301 -23.41 23.49 -43.13
C PRO A 301 -22.17 22.88 -43.79
N THR A 302 -21.57 23.60 -44.74
CA THR A 302 -20.42 23.10 -45.52
C THR A 302 -19.25 22.73 -44.61
N GLU A 303 -18.99 23.52 -43.57
CA GLU A 303 -17.93 23.24 -42.59
C GLU A 303 -18.14 21.90 -41.88
N ALA A 304 -19.39 21.55 -41.52
CA ALA A 304 -19.69 20.28 -40.86
C ALA A 304 -19.52 19.08 -41.81
N LEU A 305 -19.85 19.23 -43.10
CA LEU A 305 -19.66 18.18 -44.10
C LEU A 305 -18.19 17.79 -44.27
N PHE A 306 -17.27 18.75 -44.17
CA PHE A 306 -15.82 18.47 -44.21
C PHE A 306 -15.30 17.94 -42.87
N MET A 307 -15.78 18.49 -41.75
CA MET A 307 -15.26 18.14 -40.43
C MET A 307 -15.72 16.78 -39.91
N ILE A 308 -16.96 16.35 -40.19
CA ILE A 308 -17.52 15.11 -39.63
C ILE A 308 -16.75 13.85 -40.07
N PRO A 309 -16.41 13.66 -41.36
CA PRO A 309 -15.63 12.49 -41.77
C PRO A 309 -14.25 12.45 -41.11
N ILE A 310 -13.58 13.61 -41.00
CA ILE A 310 -12.28 13.74 -40.33
C ILE A 310 -12.43 13.39 -38.84
N ALA A 311 -13.43 13.96 -38.17
CA ALA A 311 -13.74 13.71 -36.77
C ALA A 311 -14.05 12.23 -36.50
N ALA A 312 -14.81 11.57 -37.39
CA ALA A 312 -15.12 10.16 -37.30
C ALA A 312 -13.87 9.28 -37.46
N LEU A 313 -13.02 9.60 -38.44
CA LEU A 313 -11.76 8.88 -38.66
C LEU A 313 -10.80 9.03 -37.48
N LEU A 314 -10.61 10.25 -36.97
CA LEU A 314 -9.76 10.52 -35.81
C LEU A 314 -10.28 9.80 -34.56
N THR A 315 -11.59 9.81 -34.36
CA THR A 315 -12.22 9.06 -33.25
C THR A 315 -11.94 7.57 -33.40
N ALA A 316 -12.20 6.97 -34.56
CA ALA A 316 -11.94 5.55 -34.79
C ALA A 316 -10.46 5.18 -34.57
N ALA A 317 -9.53 5.98 -35.12
CA ALA A 317 -8.09 5.76 -34.97
C ALA A 317 -7.64 5.93 -33.50
N SER A 318 -8.24 6.83 -32.73
CA SER A 318 -7.84 7.04 -31.33
C SER A 318 -8.10 5.82 -30.44
N PHE A 319 -9.12 5.02 -30.75
CA PHE A 319 -9.42 3.77 -30.04
C PHE A 319 -8.47 2.63 -30.39
N THR A 320 -7.68 2.71 -31.48
CA THR A 320 -6.69 1.69 -31.82
C THR A 320 -5.36 1.89 -31.09
N GLY A 321 -5.10 3.09 -30.57
CA GLY A 321 -3.83 3.42 -29.91
C GLY A 321 -3.83 3.07 -28.43
N HIS A 322 -4.53 3.86 -27.61
CA HIS A 322 -4.49 3.73 -26.16
C HIS A 322 -5.87 3.97 -25.55
N ALA A 323 -6.25 3.14 -24.57
CA ALA A 323 -7.61 3.10 -24.02
C ALA A 323 -8.04 4.44 -23.38
N SER A 324 -7.09 5.24 -22.89
CA SER A 324 -7.37 6.55 -22.28
C SER A 324 -7.50 7.69 -23.31
N ILE A 325 -6.92 7.55 -24.51
CA ILE A 325 -6.93 8.60 -25.54
C ILE A 325 -8.25 8.60 -26.31
N GLY A 326 -8.81 7.40 -26.57
CA GLY A 326 -10.05 7.22 -27.34
C GLY A 326 -11.21 8.10 -26.87
N PRO A 327 -11.62 8.01 -25.58
CA PRO A 327 -12.72 8.82 -25.04
C PRO A 327 -12.46 10.34 -25.10
N ALA A 328 -11.22 10.78 -24.90
CA ALA A 328 -10.85 12.19 -24.95
C ALA A 328 -10.96 12.75 -26.38
N VAL A 329 -10.45 12.02 -27.37
CA VAL A 329 -10.55 12.39 -28.79
C VAL A 329 -12.01 12.35 -29.25
N ALA A 330 -12.78 11.32 -28.87
CA ALA A 330 -14.20 11.23 -29.18
C ALA A 330 -15.00 12.45 -28.66
N LEU A 331 -14.72 12.87 -27.41
CA LEU A 331 -15.33 14.06 -26.82
C LEU A 331 -14.95 15.34 -27.59
N LEU A 332 -13.66 15.50 -27.91
CA LEU A 332 -13.14 16.65 -28.68
C LEU A 332 -13.81 16.75 -30.06
N CYS A 333 -13.81 15.64 -30.79
CA CYS A 333 -14.39 15.53 -32.13
C CYS A 333 -15.91 15.72 -32.12
N GLY A 334 -16.63 15.08 -31.19
CA GLY A 334 -18.09 15.16 -31.10
C GLY A 334 -18.59 16.56 -30.75
N VAL A 335 -18.03 17.18 -29.69
CA VAL A 335 -18.41 18.54 -29.30
C VAL A 335 -17.94 19.56 -30.34
N GLY A 336 -16.74 19.38 -30.91
CA GLY A 336 -16.23 20.24 -31.99
C GLY A 336 -17.11 20.21 -33.25
N ALA A 337 -17.60 19.04 -33.64
CA ALA A 337 -18.54 18.90 -34.76
C ALA A 337 -19.88 19.57 -34.47
N ALA A 338 -20.42 19.42 -33.26
CA ALA A 338 -21.67 20.07 -32.85
C ALA A 338 -21.56 21.61 -32.86
N LEU A 339 -20.44 22.16 -32.36
CA LEU A 339 -20.19 23.60 -32.37
C LEU A 339 -19.99 24.14 -33.79
N SER A 340 -19.27 23.40 -34.64
CA SER A 340 -19.10 23.73 -36.06
C SER A 340 -20.44 23.75 -36.78
N TRP A 341 -21.30 22.76 -36.50
CA TRP A 341 -22.66 22.69 -37.06
C TRP A 341 -23.51 23.89 -36.63
N LEU A 342 -23.53 24.19 -35.33
CA LEU A 342 -24.32 25.29 -34.78
C LEU A 342 -23.85 26.65 -35.30
N SER A 343 -22.52 26.84 -35.38
CA SER A 343 -21.90 28.05 -35.91
C SER A 343 -22.20 28.23 -37.40
N GLY A 344 -21.99 27.19 -38.22
CA GLY A 344 -22.24 27.23 -39.66
C GLY A 344 -23.71 27.48 -39.98
N ALA A 345 -24.64 26.77 -39.32
CA ALA A 345 -26.07 26.99 -39.46
C ALA A 345 -26.48 28.43 -39.09
N GLY A 346 -25.87 29.00 -38.05
CA GLY A 346 -26.12 30.37 -37.63
C GLY A 346 -25.63 31.42 -38.65
N LEU A 347 -24.44 31.22 -39.21
CA LEU A 347 -23.88 32.09 -40.25
C LEU A 347 -24.66 31.97 -41.56
N ASP A 348 -25.08 30.77 -41.96
CA ASP A 348 -25.92 30.54 -43.14
C ASP A 348 -27.29 31.18 -43.01
N ALA A 349 -27.95 31.03 -41.85
CA ALA A 349 -29.22 31.68 -41.58
C ALA A 349 -29.10 33.21 -41.66
N ALA A 350 -27.99 33.77 -41.15
CA ALA A 350 -27.73 35.20 -41.22
C ALA A 350 -27.48 35.70 -42.66
N ARG A 351 -26.73 34.93 -43.46
CA ARG A 351 -26.49 35.20 -44.88
C ARG A 351 -27.79 35.21 -45.69
N ARG A 352 -28.67 34.22 -45.47
CA ARG A 352 -29.97 34.10 -46.17
C ARG A 352 -30.91 35.27 -45.90
N ARG A 353 -30.82 35.88 -44.71
CA ARG A 353 -31.62 37.05 -44.32
C ARG A 353 -30.94 38.40 -44.61
N ALA A 354 -29.77 38.38 -45.26
CA ALA A 354 -28.99 39.58 -45.59
C ALA A 354 -28.72 40.50 -44.38
N LEU A 355 -28.51 39.92 -43.18
CA LEU A 355 -28.21 40.70 -41.96
C LEU A 355 -26.78 41.28 -42.05
N PRO A 356 -26.59 42.61 -42.17
CA PRO A 356 -25.28 43.21 -42.36
C PRO A 356 -24.57 43.32 -41.01
N ASN A 357 -23.83 42.29 -40.62
CA ASN A 357 -22.97 42.36 -39.43
C ASN A 357 -21.61 41.70 -39.67
N ARG A 358 -20.61 42.52 -40.01
CA ARG A 358 -19.22 42.09 -40.24
C ARG A 358 -18.53 41.57 -38.98
N ALA A 359 -19.01 41.91 -37.79
CA ALA A 359 -18.44 41.42 -36.53
C ALA A 359 -18.88 39.98 -36.21
N ARG A 360 -19.99 39.51 -36.79
CA ARG A 360 -20.57 38.20 -36.45
C ARG A 360 -19.64 37.00 -36.74
N PRO A 361 -18.97 36.90 -37.91
CA PRO A 361 -18.00 35.83 -38.15
C PRO A 361 -16.83 35.86 -37.17
N LEU A 362 -16.36 37.06 -36.79
CA LEU A 362 -15.27 37.21 -35.81
C LEU A 362 -15.69 36.71 -34.42
N VAL A 363 -16.91 37.01 -33.99
CA VAL A 363 -17.46 36.50 -32.72
C VAL A 363 -17.58 34.98 -32.74
N HIS A 364 -18.06 34.40 -33.85
CA HIS A 364 -18.14 32.94 -34.00
C HIS A 364 -16.75 32.30 -33.99
N ALA A 365 -15.75 32.90 -34.64
CA ALA A 365 -14.37 32.43 -34.61
C ALA A 365 -13.76 32.50 -33.20
N ALA A 366 -13.95 33.61 -32.48
CA ALA A 366 -13.52 33.75 -31.09
C ALA A 366 -14.19 32.71 -30.18
N ALA A 367 -15.49 32.47 -30.36
CA ALA A 367 -16.23 31.45 -29.62
C ALA A 367 -15.68 30.03 -29.89
N ALA A 368 -15.30 29.74 -31.13
CA ALA A 368 -14.66 28.46 -31.48
C ALA A 368 -13.31 28.29 -30.79
N VAL A 369 -12.45 29.32 -30.75
CA VAL A 369 -11.16 29.27 -30.04
C VAL A 369 -11.36 29.03 -28.55
N ILE A 370 -12.27 29.76 -27.90
CA ILE A 370 -12.59 29.57 -26.48
C ILE A 370 -13.07 28.15 -26.21
N ALA A 371 -13.97 27.63 -27.06
CA ALA A 371 -14.49 26.28 -26.91
C ALA A 371 -13.40 25.22 -27.09
N VAL A 372 -12.51 25.37 -28.07
CA VAL A 372 -11.38 24.44 -28.27
C VAL A 372 -10.48 24.41 -27.05
N LEU A 373 -10.09 25.58 -26.52
CA LEU A 373 -9.25 25.65 -25.32
C LEU A 373 -9.93 25.01 -24.10
N ALA A 374 -11.20 25.31 -23.87
CA ALA A 374 -11.98 24.75 -22.77
C ALA A 374 -12.16 23.23 -22.90
N LEU A 375 -12.48 22.76 -24.10
CA LEU A 375 -12.71 21.35 -24.39
C LEU A 375 -11.42 20.53 -24.28
N SER A 376 -10.29 21.07 -24.76
CA SER A 376 -8.97 20.45 -24.59
C SER A 376 -8.64 20.28 -23.11
N TYR A 377 -8.85 21.31 -22.28
CA TYR A 377 -8.63 21.19 -20.84
C TYR A 377 -9.54 20.15 -20.18
N ILE A 378 -10.84 20.16 -20.51
CA ILE A 378 -11.81 19.18 -19.98
C ILE A 378 -11.43 17.74 -20.37
N ALA A 379 -11.02 17.53 -21.63
CA ALA A 379 -10.63 16.23 -22.13
C ALA A 379 -9.35 15.71 -21.44
N LEU A 380 -8.34 16.57 -21.26
CA LEU A 380 -7.11 16.25 -20.55
C LEU A 380 -7.36 15.94 -19.07
N HIS A 381 -8.23 16.71 -18.42
CA HIS A 381 -8.56 16.51 -17.00
C HIS A 381 -9.31 15.19 -16.76
N ARG A 382 -10.28 14.84 -17.62
CA ARG A 382 -11.04 13.58 -17.48
C ARG A 382 -10.22 12.32 -17.75
N GLY A 383 -9.22 12.40 -18.61
CA GLY A 383 -8.39 11.25 -18.96
C GLY A 383 -7.23 10.99 -17.99
N HIS A 384 -7.11 11.76 -16.89
CA HIS A 384 -5.91 11.79 -16.03
C HIS A 384 -4.60 12.05 -16.82
N LEU A 385 -4.70 12.56 -18.06
CA LEU A 385 -3.57 12.76 -18.96
C LEU A 385 -2.67 13.89 -18.47
N VAL A 386 -3.22 14.84 -17.71
CA VAL A 386 -2.43 15.89 -17.08
C VAL A 386 -1.40 15.31 -16.12
N ASP A 387 -1.79 14.32 -15.32
CA ASP A 387 -0.89 13.70 -14.35
C ASP A 387 0.17 12.88 -15.07
N MET A 388 -0.22 12.11 -16.10
CA MET A 388 0.72 11.36 -16.96
C MET A 388 1.74 12.27 -17.67
N ILE A 389 1.32 13.42 -18.20
CA ILE A 389 2.22 14.40 -18.83
C ILE A 389 3.18 14.99 -17.79
N LEU A 390 2.67 15.37 -16.62
CA LEU A 390 3.49 15.92 -15.54
C LEU A 390 4.51 14.90 -15.04
N GLU A 391 4.11 13.64 -14.92
CA GLU A 391 4.97 12.53 -14.53
C GLU A 391 6.07 12.29 -15.58
N THR A 392 5.68 12.23 -16.86
CA THR A 392 6.63 12.11 -17.99
C THR A 392 7.63 13.26 -18.03
N VAL A 393 7.20 14.49 -17.76
CA VAL A 393 8.08 15.67 -17.73
C VAL A 393 9.01 15.63 -16.51
N ARG A 394 8.52 15.14 -15.37
CA ARG A 394 9.27 15.13 -14.11
C ARG A 394 10.27 13.99 -14.03
N PHE A 395 9.95 12.83 -14.56
CA PHE A 395 10.75 11.61 -14.42
C PHE A 395 11.31 11.06 -15.74
N GLY A 396 10.93 11.65 -16.87
CA GLY A 396 11.24 11.13 -18.20
C GLY A 396 10.23 10.09 -18.67
N PRO A 397 10.24 9.68 -19.95
CA PRO A 397 9.40 8.58 -20.43
C PRO A 397 9.84 7.28 -19.74
N GLU A 398 8.92 6.61 -19.05
CA GLU A 398 9.13 5.22 -18.62
C GLU A 398 9.24 4.36 -19.89
N VAL A 399 10.40 3.71 -20.06
CA VAL A 399 10.74 2.86 -21.21
C VAL A 399 10.16 1.47 -21.03
#